data_AF-A0A956LWD5-F1
#
_entry.id   AF-A0A956LWD5-F1
#
_cell.length_a   1.000
_cell.length_b   1.000
_cell.length_c   1.000
_cell.angle_alpha   90.00
_cell.angle_beta   90.00
_cell.angle_gamma   90.00
#
_symmetry.space_group_name_H-M   'P 1'
#
loop_
_entity.id
_entity.type
_entity.pdbx_description
1 polymer ?
#
loop_
_entity_poly.entity_id
_entity_poly.type
_entity_poly.pdbx_seq_one_letter_code
_entity_poly.pdbx_strand_id
1 'polypeptide(L)'
;MTANLDMTGPCRLLRADGLEVARALPSDGVDLVYLDPPFGAGRTRTFLRGRDGRHGLGEEAAYVDPGRNGRPSRWLRELCREVHRVLRPGGAFFLHLDWRTVHRTKILLDRVFGDENFQNEIIWRYATGGVPRQRFARKHDTILYYTKDCTKNYDAQRGRSGERAGSSEPSGEARTTPTFHRLQEKKYLAHRMGRQGVPEYRDERGWYRFRYLDDVWEIPWITQDARERTGYPTQKPVALLERILAATSDPGDLIADFCCGSGTTPAAAAKLGRRWIACDISPVAIGITERRLREGAAEAAAEFLQEDWMDREDRASAGTEAART
;
A
#
# COMPACT_ATOMS: atom_id res chain seq x y z
N MET A 1 -1.97 21.72 19.32
CA MET A 1 -3.25 21.38 18.66
C MET A 1 -2.95 21.10 17.21
N THR A 2 -2.80 19.84 16.81
CA THR A 2 -2.69 19.48 15.39
C THR A 2 -4.06 19.71 14.76
N ALA A 3 -4.14 20.58 13.75
CA ALA A 3 -5.37 20.73 12.96
C ALA A 3 -5.73 19.37 12.37
N ASN A 4 -6.96 18.91 12.56
CA ASN A 4 -7.42 17.66 11.96
C ASN A 4 -7.40 17.83 10.43
N LEU A 5 -6.68 16.96 9.74
CA LEU A 5 -6.64 16.95 8.30
C LEU A 5 -8.02 16.55 7.76
N ASP A 6 -8.59 17.39 6.90
CA ASP A 6 -9.85 17.08 6.23
C ASP A 6 -9.67 15.93 5.22
N MET A 7 -10.49 14.88 5.41
CA MET A 7 -10.55 13.67 4.59
C MET A 7 -11.59 13.74 3.47
N THR A 8 -12.41 14.79 3.42
CA THR A 8 -13.47 14.96 2.40
C THR A 8 -12.99 15.76 1.18
N GLY A 9 -11.93 16.56 1.35
CA GLY A 9 -11.28 17.31 0.28
C GLY A 9 -10.52 16.47 -0.78
N PRO A 10 -9.72 17.14 -1.62
CA PRO A 10 -8.97 16.49 -2.70
C PRO A 10 -7.91 15.51 -2.17
N CYS A 11 -7.37 14.69 -3.08
CA CYS A 11 -6.24 13.81 -2.74
C CYS A 11 -5.03 14.65 -2.28
N ARG A 12 -4.17 14.09 -1.41
CA ARG A 12 -3.06 14.85 -0.81
C ARG A 12 -1.74 14.11 -0.90
N LEU A 13 -0.70 14.82 -1.34
CA LEU A 13 0.70 14.40 -1.28
C LEU A 13 1.45 15.29 -0.29
N LEU A 14 1.88 14.74 0.84
CA LEU A 14 2.46 15.51 1.94
C LEU A 14 3.94 15.17 2.13
N ARG A 15 4.81 16.19 2.15
CA ARG A 15 6.18 16.01 2.68
C ARG A 15 6.13 16.12 4.19
N ALA A 16 6.16 14.98 4.88
CA ALA A 16 5.93 14.89 6.33
C ALA A 16 6.43 13.57 6.92
N ASP A 17 6.59 13.51 8.24
CA ASP A 17 6.69 12.22 8.93
C ASP A 17 5.32 11.51 8.90
N GLY A 18 5.28 10.26 8.44
CA GLY A 18 4.03 9.51 8.31
C GLY A 18 3.27 9.29 9.62
N LEU A 19 3.95 9.25 10.76
CA LEU A 19 3.30 9.21 12.08
C LEU A 19 2.62 10.53 12.43
N GLU A 20 3.18 11.66 12.03
CA GLU A 20 2.56 12.98 12.22
C GLU A 20 1.28 13.09 11.37
N VAL A 21 1.34 12.68 10.11
CA VAL A 21 0.16 12.65 9.22
C VAL A 21 -0.91 11.72 9.78
N ALA A 22 -0.54 10.51 10.21
CA ALA A 22 -1.50 9.58 10.80
C ALA A 22 -2.16 10.15 12.07
N ARG A 23 -1.43 10.87 12.92
CA ARG A 23 -1.98 11.57 14.10
C ARG A 23 -2.90 12.74 13.75
N ALA A 24 -2.65 13.42 12.64
CA ALA A 24 -3.47 14.53 12.18
C ALA A 24 -4.79 14.08 11.54
N LEU A 25 -4.90 12.81 11.13
CA LEU A 25 -6.15 12.25 10.60
C LEU A 25 -7.14 11.95 11.74
N PRO A 26 -8.44 12.23 11.55
CA PRO A 26 -9.47 11.78 12.49
C PRO A 26 -9.58 10.25 12.49
N SER A 27 -10.21 9.70 13.53
CA SER A 27 -10.44 8.26 13.65
C SER A 27 -11.48 7.79 12.64
N ASP A 28 -11.44 6.50 12.31
CA ASP A 28 -12.50 5.80 11.57
C ASP A 28 -12.85 6.34 10.18
N GLY A 29 -11.87 6.92 9.47
CA GLY A 29 -12.09 7.62 8.22
C GLY A 29 -11.41 7.05 6.98
N VAL A 30 -10.45 6.14 7.15
CA VAL A 30 -9.67 5.55 6.06
C VAL A 30 -10.18 4.14 5.76
N ASP A 31 -10.39 3.83 4.48
CA ASP A 31 -10.92 2.54 4.05
C ASP A 31 -9.82 1.48 3.93
N LEU A 32 -8.64 1.90 3.49
CA LEU A 32 -7.50 1.01 3.32
C LEU A 32 -6.19 1.73 3.59
N VAL A 33 -5.30 1.06 4.33
CA VAL A 33 -3.91 1.48 4.49
C VAL A 33 -2.99 0.41 3.90
N TYR A 34 -2.07 0.82 3.03
CA TYR A 34 -0.94 -0.01 2.62
C TYR A 34 0.35 0.65 3.10
N LEU A 35 1.23 -0.13 3.73
CA LEU A 35 2.54 0.34 4.18
C LEU A 35 3.66 -0.60 3.72
N ASP A 36 4.73 0.01 3.25
CA ASP A 36 6.01 -0.61 2.90
C ASP A 36 7.15 0.16 3.60
N PRO A 37 7.21 0.10 4.95
CA PRO A 37 8.15 0.92 5.72
C PRO A 37 9.58 0.40 5.60
N PRO A 38 10.61 1.17 6.00
CA PRO A 38 11.98 0.67 6.10
C PRO A 38 12.08 -0.58 6.98
N PHE A 39 12.72 -1.65 6.49
CA PHE A 39 12.73 -2.99 7.11
C PHE A 39 13.76 -3.18 8.24
N GLY A 40 14.50 -2.15 8.60
CA GLY A 40 15.59 -2.23 9.57
C GLY A 40 16.84 -2.94 9.02
N ALA A 41 17.14 -2.79 7.72
CA ALA A 41 18.22 -3.49 7.02
C ALA A 41 19.63 -2.93 7.30
N GLY A 42 19.76 -1.80 8.00
CA GLY A 42 21.04 -1.20 8.37
C GLY A 42 21.77 -0.51 7.23
N ARG A 43 21.06 0.10 6.28
CA ARG A 43 21.65 0.73 5.10
C ARG A 43 20.93 2.03 4.75
N THR A 44 21.68 3.04 4.35
CA THR A 44 21.13 4.17 3.61
C THR A 44 20.89 3.72 2.17
N ARG A 45 19.68 3.91 1.66
CA ARG A 45 19.40 3.72 0.24
C ARG A 45 19.67 5.03 -0.48
N THR A 46 20.41 4.96 -1.57
CA THR A 46 20.70 6.11 -2.41
C THR A 46 19.89 6.06 -3.70
N PHE A 47 19.65 7.23 -4.24
CA PHE A 47 19.04 7.48 -5.55
C PHE A 47 20.10 8.13 -6.45
N LEU A 48 20.15 7.70 -7.70
CA LEU A 48 21.04 8.28 -8.72
C LEU A 48 20.28 9.34 -9.50
N ARG A 49 20.59 10.62 -9.24
CA ARG A 49 19.90 11.74 -9.89
C ARG A 49 20.49 12.06 -11.26
N GLY A 50 19.75 11.73 -12.32
CA GLY A 50 20.04 12.08 -13.71
C GLY A 50 19.56 13.44 -14.16
N ARG A 51 20.22 14.02 -15.18
CA ARG A 51 19.82 15.28 -15.83
C ARG A 51 18.46 15.18 -16.55
N ASP A 52 18.03 13.95 -16.83
CA ASP A 52 16.78 13.51 -17.44
C ASP A 52 15.91 12.65 -16.48
N GLY A 53 16.33 12.52 -15.21
CA GLY A 53 15.67 11.70 -14.20
C GLY A 53 15.73 10.18 -14.46
N ARG A 54 16.60 9.71 -15.36
CA ARG A 54 16.78 8.28 -15.66
C ARG A 54 18.14 7.75 -15.23
N HIS A 55 19.22 8.53 -15.38
CA HIS A 55 20.56 8.15 -14.91
C HIS A 55 21.45 9.36 -14.61
N GLY A 56 22.11 9.41 -13.45
CA GLY A 56 23.13 10.44 -13.20
C GLY A 56 24.13 10.15 -12.10
N LEU A 57 25.08 11.09 -12.01
CA LEU A 57 26.38 10.97 -11.34
C LEU A 57 26.37 11.46 -9.87
N GLY A 58 25.19 11.71 -9.29
CA GLY A 58 25.03 12.13 -7.89
C GLY A 58 24.22 11.13 -7.08
N GLU A 59 24.79 10.63 -5.98
CA GLU A 59 24.10 9.81 -4.99
C GLU A 59 23.44 10.73 -3.94
N GLU A 60 22.12 10.86 -4.00
CA GLU A 60 21.33 11.49 -2.91
C GLU A 60 20.72 10.38 -2.03
N ALA A 61 20.64 10.59 -0.71
CA ALA A 61 19.99 9.61 0.18
C ALA A 61 18.47 9.61 -0.04
N ALA A 62 17.92 8.47 -0.46
CA ALA A 62 16.48 8.26 -0.60
C ALA A 62 15.81 8.09 0.78
N TYR A 63 16.37 7.21 1.62
CA TYR A 63 15.98 7.03 3.03
C TYR A 63 17.07 6.31 3.83
N VAL A 64 17.03 6.48 5.15
CA VAL A 64 17.91 5.78 6.11
C VAL A 64 17.15 4.62 6.75
N ASP A 65 17.69 3.41 6.65
CA ASP A 65 17.10 2.23 7.25
C ASP A 65 17.99 1.68 8.40
N PRO A 66 17.80 2.12 9.65
CA PRO A 66 18.67 1.74 10.75
C PRO A 66 18.52 0.26 11.11
N GLY A 67 19.65 -0.44 11.30
CA GLY A 67 19.67 -1.86 11.64
C GLY A 67 19.00 -2.14 12.99
N ARG A 68 18.00 -3.02 13.03
CA ARG A 68 17.26 -3.32 14.29
C ARG A 68 17.17 -4.81 14.64
N ASN A 69 18.03 -5.65 14.08
CA ASN A 69 18.03 -7.10 14.27
C ASN A 69 16.64 -7.74 14.06
N GLY A 70 15.85 -7.19 13.14
CA GLY A 70 14.49 -7.63 12.84
C GLY A 70 13.42 -7.22 13.86
N ARG A 71 13.71 -6.29 14.79
CA ARG A 71 12.69 -5.71 15.68
C ARG A 71 12.05 -4.49 15.02
N PRO A 72 10.72 -4.31 15.09
CA PRO A 72 10.08 -3.10 14.61
C PRO A 72 10.60 -1.87 15.37
N SER A 73 10.72 -0.73 14.69
CA SER A 73 11.13 0.53 15.32
C SER A 73 10.06 1.06 16.29
N ARG A 74 10.41 2.01 17.15
CA ARG A 74 9.40 2.72 17.97
C ARG A 74 8.41 3.45 17.07
N TRP A 75 8.92 4.11 16.03
CA TRP A 75 8.13 4.78 15.02
C TRP A 75 7.10 3.84 14.38
N LEU A 76 7.51 2.66 13.89
CA LEU A 76 6.58 1.70 13.28
C LEU A 76 5.53 1.21 14.27
N ARG A 77 5.91 0.98 15.54
CA ARG A 77 4.96 0.62 16.60
C ARG A 77 3.90 1.69 16.84
N GLU A 78 4.30 2.95 16.88
CA GLU A 78 3.36 4.06 17.06
C GLU A 78 2.51 4.26 15.81
N LEU A 79 3.10 4.16 14.62
CA LEU A 79 2.38 4.27 13.35
C LEU A 79 1.31 3.19 13.23
N CYS A 80 1.62 1.92 13.52
CA CYS A 80 0.61 0.85 13.47
C CYS A 80 -0.59 1.10 14.42
N ARG A 81 -0.39 1.77 15.57
CA ARG A 81 -1.49 2.16 16.45
C ARG A 81 -2.35 3.27 15.85
N GLU A 82 -1.72 4.27 15.24
CA GLU A 82 -2.45 5.32 14.53
C GLU A 82 -3.18 4.77 13.31
N VAL A 83 -2.57 3.85 12.57
CA VAL A 83 -3.22 3.13 11.45
C VAL A 83 -4.50 2.43 11.92
N HIS A 84 -4.44 1.68 13.03
CA HIS A 84 -5.62 1.08 13.62
C HIS A 84 -6.69 2.13 13.99
N ARG A 85 -6.28 3.27 14.55
CA ARG A 85 -7.20 4.36 14.92
C ARG A 85 -7.89 4.99 13.70
N VAL A 86 -7.14 5.29 12.63
CA VAL A 86 -7.67 6.01 11.45
C VAL A 86 -8.47 5.13 10.51
N LEU A 87 -8.24 3.82 10.49
CA LEU A 87 -9.06 2.90 9.71
C LEU A 87 -10.50 2.90 10.24
N ARG A 88 -11.49 2.94 9.35
CA ARG A 88 -12.88 2.68 9.72
C ARG A 88 -13.06 1.24 10.21
N PRO A 89 -14.12 0.93 10.99
CA PRO A 89 -14.52 -0.46 11.21
C PRO A 89 -14.69 -1.20 9.88
N GLY A 90 -14.08 -2.38 9.77
CA GLY A 90 -13.98 -3.16 8.54
C GLY A 90 -12.92 -2.70 7.54
N GLY A 91 -12.23 -1.58 7.78
CA GLY A 91 -11.15 -1.09 6.91
C GLY A 91 -9.97 -2.07 6.84
N ALA A 92 -9.29 -2.10 5.70
CA ALA A 92 -8.23 -3.06 5.41
C ALA A 92 -6.84 -2.48 5.70
N PHE A 93 -5.96 -3.29 6.29
CA PHE A 93 -4.56 -2.94 6.51
C PHE A 93 -3.63 -3.97 5.90
N PHE A 94 -2.72 -3.51 5.04
CA PHE A 94 -1.65 -4.30 4.44
C PHE A 94 -0.29 -3.77 4.87
N LEU A 95 0.53 -4.66 5.45
CA LEU A 95 1.90 -4.34 5.84
C LEU A 95 2.91 -5.25 5.13
N HIS A 96 3.68 -4.65 4.22
CA HIS A 96 4.72 -5.32 3.46
C HIS A 96 6.01 -5.41 4.28
N LEU A 97 6.56 -6.61 4.44
CA LEU A 97 7.76 -6.84 5.22
C LEU A 97 8.67 -7.89 4.57
N ASP A 98 9.95 -7.82 4.90
CA ASP A 98 10.87 -8.93 4.64
C ASP A 98 10.85 -9.97 5.79
N TRP A 99 11.46 -11.11 5.49
CA TRP A 99 11.66 -12.24 6.41
C TRP A 99 12.34 -11.89 7.76
N ARG A 100 13.08 -10.77 7.88
CA ARG A 100 13.81 -10.41 9.11
C ARG A 100 12.84 -9.90 10.16
N THR A 101 11.85 -9.13 9.72
CA THR A 101 10.94 -8.39 10.60
C THR A 101 9.56 -9.02 10.70
N VAL A 102 9.10 -9.75 9.67
CA VAL A 102 7.71 -10.18 9.54
C VAL A 102 7.13 -10.82 10.80
N HIS A 103 7.78 -11.82 11.38
CA HIS A 103 7.24 -12.54 12.55
C HIS A 103 7.18 -11.67 13.81
N ARG A 104 8.15 -10.77 14.03
CA ARG A 104 8.14 -9.89 15.20
C ARG A 104 7.12 -8.77 15.05
N THR A 105 6.95 -8.29 13.83
CA THR A 105 5.92 -7.29 13.52
C THR A 105 4.52 -7.90 13.54
N LYS A 106 4.35 -9.17 13.15
CA LYS A 106 3.08 -9.90 13.28
C LYS A 106 2.59 -9.95 14.73
N ILE A 107 3.48 -10.31 15.67
CA ILE A 107 3.16 -10.30 17.12
C ILE A 107 2.78 -8.90 17.60
N LEU A 108 3.40 -7.85 17.07
CA LEU A 108 3.02 -6.47 17.37
C LEU A 108 1.61 -6.18 16.84
N LEU A 109 1.31 -6.55 15.59
CA LEU A 109 0.00 -6.32 14.98
C LEU A 109 -1.10 -7.09 15.68
N ASP A 110 -0.86 -8.33 16.11
CA ASP A 110 -1.82 -9.11 16.92
C ASP A 110 -2.21 -8.38 18.21
N ARG A 111 -1.30 -7.62 18.81
CA ARG A 111 -1.61 -6.80 20.00
C ARG A 111 -2.33 -5.49 19.69
N VAL A 112 -2.21 -4.98 18.47
CA VAL A 112 -2.79 -3.70 18.06
C VAL A 112 -4.18 -3.89 17.45
N PHE A 113 -4.31 -4.89 16.58
CA PHE A 113 -5.53 -5.19 15.84
C PHE A 113 -6.34 -6.33 16.48
N GLY A 114 -5.76 -7.15 17.36
CA GLY A 114 -6.35 -8.43 17.75
C GLY A 114 -5.97 -9.54 16.75
N ASP A 115 -5.60 -10.71 17.25
CA ASP A 115 -5.24 -11.86 16.41
C ASP A 115 -6.45 -12.46 15.67
N GLU A 116 -7.65 -12.22 16.20
CA GLU A 116 -8.93 -12.55 15.57
C GLU A 116 -9.24 -11.76 14.29
N ASN A 117 -8.63 -10.59 14.15
CA ASN A 117 -8.79 -9.67 13.03
C ASN A 117 -7.74 -9.86 11.92
N PHE A 118 -6.81 -10.78 12.15
CA PHE A 118 -5.88 -11.24 11.14
C PHE A 118 -6.61 -12.08 10.08
N GLN A 119 -6.47 -11.71 8.81
CA GLN A 119 -7.13 -12.40 7.70
C GLN A 119 -6.25 -13.52 7.15
N ASN A 120 -5.09 -13.16 6.56
CA ASN A 120 -4.07 -14.10 6.08
C ASN A 120 -2.74 -13.37 5.76
N GLU A 121 -1.74 -14.14 5.33
CA GLU A 121 -0.50 -13.61 4.75
C GLU A 121 -0.57 -13.78 3.23
N ILE A 122 -0.15 -12.76 2.50
CA ILE A 122 0.06 -12.84 1.06
C ILE A 122 1.54 -13.03 0.79
N ILE A 123 1.87 -14.08 0.04
CA ILE A 123 3.23 -14.40 -0.39
C ILE A 123 3.41 -13.84 -1.80
N TRP A 124 4.12 -12.72 -1.92
CA TRP A 124 4.46 -12.16 -3.22
C TRP A 124 5.75 -12.80 -3.73
N ARG A 125 5.61 -13.72 -4.70
CA ARG A 125 6.70 -14.45 -5.35
C ARG A 125 7.20 -13.72 -6.59
N TYR A 126 8.52 -13.71 -6.76
CA TYR A 126 9.21 -13.23 -7.96
C TYR A 126 10.40 -14.12 -8.33
N ALA A 127 10.72 -14.20 -9.63
CA ALA A 127 11.76 -15.09 -10.16
C ALA A 127 13.20 -14.55 -9.98
N THR A 128 13.35 -13.25 -9.72
CA THR A 128 14.63 -12.55 -9.63
C THR A 128 15.37 -12.83 -8.31
N GLY A 129 16.66 -12.52 -8.24
CA GLY A 129 17.49 -12.69 -7.03
C GLY A 129 18.50 -13.85 -7.09
N GLY A 130 19.55 -13.77 -6.26
CA GLY A 130 20.66 -14.73 -6.27
C GLY A 130 20.31 -16.13 -5.76
N VAL A 131 21.17 -17.10 -6.08
CA VAL A 131 21.08 -18.49 -5.62
C VAL A 131 22.20 -18.73 -4.61
N PRO A 132 21.95 -18.51 -3.30
CA PRO A 132 22.98 -18.71 -2.29
C PRO A 132 23.32 -20.20 -2.14
N ARG A 133 24.59 -20.52 -1.82
CA ARG A 133 25.05 -21.91 -1.67
C ARG A 133 24.67 -22.56 -0.33
N GLN A 134 24.44 -21.74 0.70
CA GLN A 134 24.29 -22.21 2.09
C GLN A 134 22.84 -22.24 2.60
N ARG A 135 21.86 -21.88 1.76
CA ARG A 135 20.45 -21.78 2.13
C ARG A 135 19.57 -21.75 0.89
N PHE A 136 18.26 -21.93 1.06
CA PHE A 136 17.31 -21.76 -0.04
C PHE A 136 17.33 -20.32 -0.59
N ALA A 137 17.14 -20.22 -1.91
CA ALA A 137 17.03 -18.93 -2.58
C ALA A 137 15.77 -18.21 -2.11
N ARG A 138 15.93 -16.93 -1.79
CA ARG A 138 14.80 -16.08 -1.40
C ARG A 138 14.13 -15.59 -2.66
N LYS A 139 12.85 -15.88 -2.80
CA LYS A 139 12.06 -15.62 -4.01
C LYS A 139 10.69 -15.04 -3.68
N HIS A 140 10.53 -14.49 -2.48
CA HIS A 140 9.29 -13.85 -2.06
C HIS A 140 9.51 -12.83 -0.95
N ASP A 141 8.57 -11.90 -0.86
CA ASP A 141 8.29 -11.06 0.30
C ASP A 141 6.92 -11.45 0.89
N THR A 142 6.66 -11.04 2.14
CA THR A 142 5.42 -11.35 2.86
C THR A 142 4.64 -10.07 3.15
N ILE A 143 3.35 -10.08 2.86
CA ILE A 143 2.44 -8.97 3.15
C ILE A 143 1.40 -9.47 4.15
N LEU A 144 1.33 -8.85 5.32
CA LEU A 144 0.33 -9.18 6.35
C LEU A 144 -0.97 -8.45 6.05
N TYR A 145 -2.10 -9.16 6.07
CA TYR A 145 -3.44 -8.58 5.87
C TYR A 145 -4.30 -8.66 7.14
N TYR A 146 -4.74 -7.51 7.61
CA TYR A 146 -5.69 -7.34 8.72
C TYR A 146 -6.91 -6.54 8.28
N THR A 147 -8.01 -6.72 8.99
CA THR A 147 -9.13 -5.77 8.99
C THR A 147 -9.27 -5.16 10.37
N LYS A 148 -9.83 -3.96 10.49
CA LYS A 148 -10.19 -3.41 11.81
C LYS A 148 -11.54 -3.96 12.27
N ASP A 149 -11.61 -4.42 13.52
CA ASP A 149 -12.86 -4.81 14.21
C ASP A 149 -13.75 -5.77 13.39
N CYS A 150 -13.16 -6.73 12.67
CA CYS A 150 -13.89 -7.72 11.89
C CYS A 150 -13.22 -9.10 11.88
N THR A 151 -13.84 -10.03 12.60
CA THR A 151 -13.34 -11.38 12.84
C THR A 151 -13.85 -12.38 11.78
N LYS A 152 -13.10 -12.55 10.68
CA LYS A 152 -13.18 -13.67 9.70
C LYS A 152 -14.40 -13.77 8.74
N ASN A 153 -14.03 -14.06 7.48
CA ASN A 153 -14.77 -14.74 6.39
C ASN A 153 -16.08 -14.11 5.88
N TYR A 154 -15.87 -12.98 5.23
CA TYR A 154 -16.78 -12.09 4.51
C TYR A 154 -17.67 -12.72 3.38
N ASP A 155 -17.62 -14.03 3.15
CA ASP A 155 -18.40 -14.70 2.09
C ASP A 155 -19.52 -15.62 2.62
N ALA A 156 -19.55 -15.94 3.92
CA ALA A 156 -20.60 -16.79 4.48
C ALA A 156 -22.00 -16.13 4.47
N GLN A 157 -22.06 -14.79 4.42
CA GLN A 157 -23.33 -14.03 4.42
C GLN A 157 -23.74 -13.53 3.02
N ARG A 158 -22.81 -13.18 2.13
CA ARG A 158 -23.14 -12.78 0.74
C ARG A 158 -23.40 -13.96 -0.21
N GLY A 159 -22.86 -15.14 0.09
CA GLY A 159 -23.07 -16.34 -0.73
C GLY A 159 -24.43 -17.06 -0.57
N ARG A 160 -25.32 -16.59 0.31
CA ARG A 160 -26.65 -17.22 0.53
C ARG A 160 -27.82 -16.48 -0.09
N SER A 161 -27.71 -15.20 -0.40
CA SER A 161 -28.72 -14.48 -1.17
C SER A 161 -28.16 -14.16 -2.55
N GLY A 162 -28.68 -14.85 -3.57
CA GLY A 162 -28.50 -14.50 -4.98
C GLY A 162 -29.14 -13.16 -5.37
N GLU A 163 -29.25 -12.23 -4.42
CA GLU A 163 -29.67 -10.87 -4.67
C GLU A 163 -28.43 -10.08 -5.05
N ARG A 164 -28.31 -9.80 -6.35
CA ARG A 164 -27.59 -8.61 -6.79
C ARG A 164 -28.05 -7.50 -5.85
N ALA A 165 -27.13 -6.92 -5.08
CA ALA A 165 -27.38 -5.68 -4.38
C ALA A 165 -27.89 -4.71 -5.45
N GLY A 166 -29.20 -4.50 -5.46
CA GLY A 166 -29.79 -3.42 -6.21
C GLY A 166 -29.07 -2.15 -5.79
N SER A 167 -28.98 -1.21 -6.71
CA SER A 167 -28.67 0.19 -6.45
C SER A 167 -29.67 0.76 -5.44
N SER A 168 -29.55 0.35 -4.18
CA SER A 168 -30.16 0.99 -3.04
C SER A 168 -29.24 2.15 -2.72
N GLU A 169 -29.82 3.34 -2.68
CA GLU A 169 -29.12 4.52 -2.22
C GLU A 169 -28.41 4.22 -0.90
N PRO A 170 -27.20 4.76 -0.68
CA PRO A 170 -26.50 4.53 0.56
C PRO A 170 -27.38 5.04 1.70
N SER A 171 -27.92 4.12 2.50
CA SER A 171 -28.41 4.47 3.83
C SER A 171 -27.26 5.20 4.52
N GLY A 172 -27.51 6.40 5.07
CA GLY A 172 -26.48 7.25 5.68
C GLY A 172 -25.78 6.65 6.92
N GLU A 173 -25.85 5.34 7.13
CA GLU A 173 -25.12 4.60 8.15
C GLU A 173 -23.69 4.30 7.68
N ALA A 174 -22.73 4.48 8.58
CA ALA A 174 -21.32 4.24 8.30
C ALA A 174 -21.06 2.76 7.92
N ARG A 175 -20.32 2.55 6.84
CA ARG A 175 -19.93 1.20 6.36
C ARG A 175 -19.03 0.52 7.39
N THR A 176 -19.55 -0.45 8.13
CA THR A 176 -18.79 -1.22 9.14
C THR A 176 -18.30 -2.58 8.63
N THR A 177 -18.91 -3.08 7.57
CA THR A 177 -18.53 -4.35 6.94
C THR A 177 -17.26 -4.13 6.10
N PRO A 178 -16.26 -5.04 6.13
CA PRO A 178 -15.12 -4.99 5.23
C PRO A 178 -15.48 -4.91 3.75
N THR A 179 -14.54 -4.57 2.88
CA THR A 179 -14.73 -4.72 1.43
C THR A 179 -13.84 -5.87 0.97
N PHE A 180 -14.41 -6.88 0.29
CA PHE A 180 -13.63 -7.94 -0.34
C PHE A 180 -14.27 -8.41 -1.65
N HIS A 181 -13.55 -8.26 -2.75
CA HIS A 181 -13.93 -8.66 -4.10
C HIS A 181 -13.13 -9.90 -4.50
N ARG A 182 -13.84 -10.97 -4.86
CA ARG A 182 -13.22 -12.22 -5.30
C ARG A 182 -12.68 -12.10 -6.71
N LEU A 183 -11.45 -11.59 -6.81
CA LEU A 183 -10.75 -11.44 -8.08
C LEU A 183 -10.48 -12.81 -8.72
N GLN A 184 -10.46 -12.83 -10.05
CA GLN A 184 -10.12 -14.01 -10.84
C GLN A 184 -8.93 -13.75 -11.77
N GLU A 185 -8.17 -14.80 -12.06
CA GLU A 185 -7.07 -14.76 -13.02
C GLU A 185 -7.08 -15.99 -13.94
N LYS A 186 -6.36 -15.88 -15.06
CA LYS A 186 -6.18 -16.98 -16.00
C LYS A 186 -5.17 -17.99 -15.46
N LYS A 187 -5.59 -19.23 -15.27
CA LYS A 187 -4.70 -20.38 -15.04
C LYS A 187 -4.56 -21.17 -16.34
N TYR A 188 -3.40 -21.04 -16.98
CA TYR A 188 -3.07 -21.81 -18.18
C TYR A 188 -2.90 -23.30 -17.86
N LEU A 189 -3.40 -24.14 -18.76
CA LEU A 189 -3.38 -25.59 -18.69
C LEU A 189 -2.31 -26.13 -19.66
N ALA A 190 -1.66 -27.23 -19.30
CA ALA A 190 -0.72 -27.91 -20.20
C ALA A 190 -1.42 -28.44 -21.47
N HIS A 191 -2.66 -28.92 -21.33
CA HIS A 191 -3.53 -29.35 -22.42
C HIS A 191 -4.99 -29.18 -22.00
N ARG A 192 -5.91 -29.19 -22.97
CA ARG A 192 -7.37 -29.17 -22.71
C ARG A 192 -7.74 -30.42 -21.91
N MET A 193 -8.38 -30.26 -20.74
CA MET A 193 -8.75 -31.43 -19.92
C MET A 193 -10.23 -31.82 -20.06
N GLY A 194 -11.10 -30.93 -20.53
CA GLY A 194 -12.50 -31.27 -20.82
C GLY A 194 -13.32 -31.73 -19.59
N ARG A 195 -13.07 -31.14 -18.41
CA ARG A 195 -13.76 -31.51 -17.17
C ARG A 195 -15.23 -31.05 -17.21
N GLN A 196 -16.17 -31.97 -16.98
CA GLN A 196 -17.61 -31.69 -17.00
C GLN A 196 -17.97 -30.55 -16.02
N GLY A 197 -18.72 -29.56 -16.49
CA GLY A 197 -19.17 -28.41 -15.69
C GLY A 197 -18.11 -27.33 -15.43
N VAL A 198 -16.90 -27.44 -16.00
CA VAL A 198 -15.84 -26.43 -15.83
C VAL A 198 -15.52 -25.77 -17.18
N PRO A 199 -15.88 -24.49 -17.37
CA PRO A 199 -15.55 -23.76 -18.60
C PRO A 199 -14.02 -23.70 -18.83
N GLU A 200 -13.60 -24.00 -20.05
CA GLU A 200 -12.23 -23.86 -20.54
C GLU A 200 -12.21 -22.90 -21.73
N TYR A 201 -11.25 -21.99 -21.73
CA TYR A 201 -11.08 -20.95 -22.73
C TYR A 201 -9.74 -21.14 -23.43
N ARG A 202 -9.55 -20.50 -24.58
CA ARG A 202 -8.29 -20.52 -25.31
C ARG A 202 -7.94 -19.13 -25.82
N ASP A 203 -6.68 -18.75 -25.66
CA ASP A 203 -6.08 -17.60 -26.34
C ASP A 203 -4.75 -18.01 -27.00
N GLU A 204 -3.96 -17.03 -27.45
CA GLU A 204 -2.66 -17.24 -28.11
C GLU A 204 -1.65 -18.03 -27.25
N ARG A 205 -1.74 -17.95 -25.92
CA ARG A 205 -0.85 -18.68 -25.00
C ARG A 205 -1.33 -20.11 -24.73
N GLY A 206 -2.55 -20.46 -25.15
CA GLY A 206 -3.10 -21.80 -25.04
C GLY A 206 -4.39 -21.87 -24.23
N TRP A 207 -4.72 -23.07 -23.75
CA TRP A 207 -5.93 -23.32 -22.98
C TRP A 207 -5.78 -22.80 -21.55
N TYR A 208 -6.82 -22.17 -21.01
CA TYR A 208 -6.85 -21.68 -19.63
C TYR A 208 -8.24 -21.78 -19.01
N ARG A 209 -8.30 -21.59 -17.70
CA ARG A 209 -9.54 -21.40 -16.94
C ARG A 209 -9.41 -20.16 -16.07
N PHE A 210 -10.54 -19.54 -15.74
CA PHE A 210 -10.54 -18.58 -14.64
C PHE A 210 -10.49 -19.34 -13.32
N ARG A 211 -9.61 -18.88 -12.43
CA ARG A 211 -9.57 -19.30 -11.03
C ARG A 211 -9.69 -18.08 -10.14
N TYR A 212 -10.24 -18.25 -8.95
CA TYR A 212 -10.08 -17.24 -7.91
C TYR A 212 -8.60 -17.14 -7.51
N LEU A 213 -8.17 -15.92 -7.23
CA LEU A 213 -6.85 -15.66 -6.67
C LEU A 213 -6.72 -16.38 -5.33
N ASP A 214 -5.56 -16.99 -5.10
CA ASP A 214 -5.13 -17.46 -3.79
C ASP A 214 -4.26 -16.37 -3.13
N ASP A 215 -3.57 -16.72 -2.06
CA ASP A 215 -2.67 -15.84 -1.32
C ASP A 215 -1.20 -15.96 -1.74
N VAL A 216 -0.90 -16.66 -2.85
CA VAL A 216 0.46 -16.78 -3.41
C VAL A 216 0.51 -16.12 -4.77
N TRP A 217 1.05 -14.90 -4.82
CA TRP A 217 0.98 -14.06 -6.01
C TRP A 217 2.28 -14.05 -6.78
N GLU A 218 2.21 -14.42 -8.05
CA GLU A 218 3.33 -14.31 -8.98
C GLU A 218 3.22 -13.02 -9.79
N ILE A 219 3.90 -11.98 -9.32
CA ILE A 219 3.99 -10.69 -10.01
C ILE A 219 5.48 -10.39 -10.21
N PRO A 220 5.95 -10.18 -11.46
CA PRO A 220 7.36 -9.93 -11.71
C PRO A 220 7.91 -8.71 -10.97
N TRP A 221 9.18 -8.78 -10.60
CA TRP A 221 9.91 -7.61 -10.11
C TRP A 221 10.16 -6.61 -11.25
N ILE A 222 10.21 -5.31 -10.94
CA ILE A 222 10.44 -4.25 -11.93
C ILE A 222 11.88 -4.33 -12.47
N THR A 223 12.02 -4.64 -13.76
CA THR A 223 13.31 -4.66 -14.47
C THR A 223 13.85 -3.24 -14.70
N GLN A 224 15.08 -3.13 -15.24
CA GLN A 224 15.70 -1.81 -15.45
C GLN A 224 15.06 -1.02 -16.60
N ASP A 225 14.55 -1.72 -17.61
CA ASP A 225 13.92 -1.21 -18.82
C ASP A 225 12.39 -1.04 -18.70
N ALA A 226 11.81 -1.44 -17.56
CA ALA A 226 10.37 -1.34 -17.34
C ALA A 226 9.88 0.12 -17.41
N ARG A 227 8.85 0.37 -18.22
CA ARG A 227 8.24 1.70 -18.40
C ARG A 227 7.75 2.33 -17.10
N GLU A 228 7.29 1.53 -16.13
CA GLU A 228 6.82 2.02 -14.82
C GLU A 228 7.96 2.42 -13.87
N ARG A 229 9.23 2.13 -14.21
CA ARG A 229 10.37 2.36 -13.33
C ARG A 229 10.62 3.86 -13.15
N THR A 230 10.62 4.30 -11.89
CA THR A 230 10.87 5.71 -11.51
C THR A 230 12.33 6.01 -11.19
N GLY A 231 13.14 4.95 -10.98
CA GLY A 231 14.50 5.05 -10.48
C GLY A 231 14.62 5.03 -8.94
N TYR A 232 13.52 5.25 -8.21
CA TYR A 232 13.52 5.19 -6.74
C TYR A 232 13.88 3.77 -6.26
N PRO A 233 14.74 3.63 -5.23
CA PRO A 233 15.10 2.31 -4.72
C PRO A 233 13.89 1.56 -4.19
N THR A 234 13.91 0.23 -4.30
CA THR A 234 12.89 -0.66 -3.70
C THR A 234 11.43 -0.44 -4.16
N GLN A 235 11.22 0.28 -5.27
CA GLN A 235 9.91 0.47 -5.90
C GLN A 235 9.15 -0.86 -6.08
N LYS A 236 7.87 -0.88 -5.68
CA LYS A 236 6.95 -1.99 -5.89
C LYS A 236 6.20 -1.87 -7.23
N PRO A 237 5.88 -2.98 -7.92
CA PRO A 237 5.11 -2.95 -9.18
C PRO A 237 3.69 -2.42 -8.96
N VAL A 238 3.17 -1.62 -9.91
CA VAL A 238 1.78 -1.12 -9.83
C VAL A 238 0.78 -2.26 -9.76
N ALA A 239 0.99 -3.34 -10.52
CA ALA A 239 0.08 -4.48 -10.56
C ALA A 239 -0.12 -5.16 -9.19
N LEU A 240 0.88 -5.10 -8.30
CA LEU A 240 0.76 -5.62 -6.94
C LEU A 240 -0.25 -4.79 -6.13
N LEU A 241 -0.15 -3.46 -6.21
CA LEU A 241 -1.02 -2.55 -5.48
C LEU A 241 -2.42 -2.52 -6.10
N GLU A 242 -2.54 -2.54 -7.42
CA GLU A 242 -3.84 -2.64 -8.10
C GLU A 242 -4.63 -3.87 -7.63
N ARG A 243 -3.95 -5.01 -7.47
CA ARG A 243 -4.56 -6.25 -6.99
C ARG A 243 -5.07 -6.12 -5.55
N ILE A 244 -4.28 -5.51 -4.66
CA ILE A 244 -4.68 -5.24 -3.28
C ILE A 244 -5.90 -4.32 -3.26
N LEU A 245 -5.80 -3.15 -3.90
CA LEU A 245 -6.84 -2.13 -3.90
C LEU A 245 -8.14 -2.64 -4.55
N ALA A 246 -8.05 -3.34 -5.67
CA ALA A 246 -9.22 -3.90 -6.35
C ALA A 246 -9.89 -5.02 -5.53
N ALA A 247 -9.13 -5.74 -4.71
CA ALA A 247 -9.69 -6.76 -3.84
C ALA A 247 -10.38 -6.14 -2.62
N THR A 248 -9.86 -5.06 -2.03
CA THR A 248 -10.30 -4.62 -0.69
C THR A 248 -10.77 -3.17 -0.59
N SER A 249 -11.13 -2.55 -1.70
CA SER A 249 -11.73 -1.21 -1.74
C SER A 249 -12.63 -1.03 -2.96
N ASP A 250 -13.52 -0.04 -2.92
CA ASP A 250 -14.37 0.39 -4.01
C ASP A 250 -13.90 1.74 -4.61
N PRO A 251 -14.25 2.10 -5.86
CA PRO A 251 -14.05 3.46 -6.35
C PRO A 251 -14.64 4.49 -5.38
N GLY A 252 -13.92 5.60 -5.15
CA GLY A 252 -14.28 6.65 -4.19
C GLY A 252 -13.76 6.44 -2.76
N ASP A 253 -13.40 5.21 -2.38
CA ASP A 253 -12.81 4.89 -1.07
C ASP A 253 -11.50 5.68 -0.85
N LEU A 254 -11.21 6.00 0.41
CA LEU A 254 -10.00 6.71 0.82
C LEU A 254 -8.88 5.72 1.19
N ILE A 255 -7.80 5.80 0.43
CA ILE A 255 -6.59 4.99 0.62
C ILE A 255 -5.49 5.83 1.27
N ALA A 256 -4.77 5.30 2.26
CA ALA A 256 -3.62 5.99 2.82
C ALA A 256 -2.31 5.18 2.73
N ASP A 257 -1.22 5.90 2.47
CA ASP A 257 0.16 5.39 2.46
C ASP A 257 1.08 6.38 3.17
N PHE A 258 1.53 6.02 4.38
CA PHE A 258 2.33 6.88 5.24
C PHE A 258 3.84 6.77 4.99
N CYS A 259 4.26 6.05 3.95
CA CYS A 259 5.66 5.91 3.52
C CYS A 259 5.73 5.66 2.01
N CYS A 260 5.17 6.59 1.22
CA CYS A 260 4.80 6.31 -0.16
C CYS A 260 5.98 6.09 -1.12
N GLY A 261 7.19 6.54 -0.76
CA GLY A 261 8.41 6.33 -1.53
C GLY A 261 8.26 6.72 -3.00
N SER A 262 8.25 5.73 -3.90
CA SER A 262 8.08 5.93 -5.35
C SER A 262 6.65 6.26 -5.79
N GLY A 263 5.70 6.36 -4.86
CA GLY A 263 4.31 6.70 -5.15
C GLY A 263 3.51 5.57 -5.82
N THR A 264 3.84 4.30 -5.58
CA THR A 264 3.13 3.19 -6.24
C THR A 264 1.68 3.08 -5.77
N THR A 265 1.43 3.20 -4.46
CA THR A 265 0.07 3.14 -3.88
C THR A 265 -0.84 4.26 -4.40
N PRO A 266 -0.47 5.57 -4.31
CA PRO A 266 -1.34 6.63 -4.83
C PRO A 266 -1.53 6.54 -6.35
N ALA A 267 -0.52 6.08 -7.12
CA ALA A 267 -0.69 5.87 -8.56
C ALA A 267 -1.70 4.76 -8.88
N ALA A 268 -1.66 3.63 -8.17
CA ALA A 268 -2.63 2.55 -8.32
C ALA A 268 -4.04 2.99 -7.87
N ALA A 269 -4.14 3.72 -6.75
CA ALA A 269 -5.39 4.25 -6.24
C ALA A 269 -6.04 5.21 -7.24
N ALA A 270 -5.27 6.17 -7.78
CA ALA A 270 -5.75 7.12 -8.77
C ALA A 270 -6.26 6.41 -10.04
N LYS A 271 -5.49 5.45 -10.58
CA LYS A 271 -5.88 4.68 -11.77
C LYS A 271 -7.18 3.89 -11.56
N LEU A 272 -7.41 3.40 -10.34
CA LEU A 272 -8.61 2.68 -9.97
C LEU A 272 -9.76 3.61 -9.53
N GLY A 273 -9.60 4.94 -9.55
CA GLY A 273 -10.65 5.88 -9.16
C GLY A 273 -10.92 5.93 -7.65
N ARG A 274 -9.90 5.68 -6.82
CA ARG A 274 -9.94 5.85 -5.36
C ARG A 274 -9.35 7.20 -4.97
N ARG A 275 -9.82 7.76 -3.85
CA ARG A 275 -9.18 8.93 -3.23
C ARG A 275 -7.97 8.46 -2.43
N TRP A 276 -6.99 9.34 -2.24
CA TRP A 276 -5.77 8.95 -1.53
C TRP A 276 -5.11 10.07 -0.75
N ILE A 277 -4.43 9.68 0.33
CA ILE A 277 -3.50 10.51 1.10
C ILE A 277 -2.17 9.76 1.16
N ALA A 278 -1.12 10.37 0.64
CA ALA A 278 0.21 9.78 0.60
C ALA A 278 1.23 10.75 1.20
N CYS A 279 2.19 10.24 1.96
CA CYS A 279 3.28 11.06 2.47
C CYS A 279 4.61 10.33 2.53
N ASP A 280 5.68 11.12 2.50
CA ASP A 280 7.05 10.67 2.72
C ASP A 280 7.88 11.84 3.28
N ILE A 281 8.85 11.54 4.13
CA ILE A 281 9.77 12.55 4.69
C ILE A 281 10.80 13.01 3.64
N SER A 282 11.08 12.14 2.66
CA SER A 282 12.12 12.34 1.66
C SER A 282 11.63 13.29 0.56
N PRO A 283 12.27 14.47 0.37
CA PRO A 283 11.90 15.36 -0.73
C PRO A 283 12.09 14.69 -2.10
N VAL A 284 13.02 13.73 -2.21
CA VAL A 284 13.24 12.92 -3.42
C VAL A 284 12.03 12.02 -3.71
N ALA A 285 11.50 11.35 -2.69
CA ALA A 285 10.30 10.51 -2.81
C ALA A 285 9.08 11.35 -3.24
N ILE A 286 8.90 12.51 -2.63
CA ILE A 286 7.81 13.44 -2.95
C ILE A 286 7.90 13.92 -4.41
N GLY A 287 9.06 14.40 -4.86
CA GLY A 287 9.23 14.86 -6.24
C GLY A 287 9.04 13.74 -7.28
N ILE A 288 9.48 12.51 -6.98
CA ILE A 288 9.24 11.35 -7.85
C ILE A 288 7.77 10.98 -7.89
N THR A 289 7.10 10.96 -6.75
CA THR A 289 5.67 10.65 -6.63
C THR A 289 4.83 11.68 -7.37
N GLU A 290 5.11 12.96 -7.17
CA GLU A 290 4.46 14.09 -7.85
C GLU A 290 4.56 13.96 -9.37
N ARG A 291 5.77 13.75 -9.90
CA ARG A 291 6.00 13.54 -11.34
C ARG A 291 5.22 12.34 -11.86
N ARG A 292 5.30 11.20 -11.16
CA ARG A 292 4.61 9.96 -11.54
C ARG A 292 3.10 10.14 -11.61
N LEU A 293 2.52 10.84 -10.64
CA LEU A 293 1.08 11.11 -10.60
C LEU A 293 0.66 12.03 -11.74
N ARG A 294 1.41 13.12 -12.00
CA ARG A 294 1.11 14.03 -13.11
C ARG A 294 1.26 13.40 -14.49
N GLU A 295 2.27 12.56 -14.70
CA GLU A 295 2.48 11.86 -15.97
C GLU A 295 1.48 10.71 -16.20
N GLY A 296 1.06 10.03 -15.12
CA GLY A 296 0.11 8.92 -15.18
C GLY A 296 -1.35 9.34 -15.27
N ALA A 297 -1.69 10.57 -14.87
CA ALA A 297 -3.05 11.10 -14.79
C ALA A 297 -3.64 11.58 -16.13
N ALA A 298 -3.19 11.02 -17.27
CA ALA A 298 -3.56 11.48 -18.61
C ALA A 298 -5.06 11.38 -18.97
N GLU A 299 -5.92 10.77 -18.13
CA GLU A 299 -7.38 10.77 -18.33
C GLU A 299 -8.18 11.45 -17.20
N ALA A 300 -7.53 11.78 -16.08
CA ALA A 300 -8.09 12.62 -15.03
C ALA A 300 -6.93 13.11 -14.18
N ALA A 301 -6.41 14.31 -14.50
CA ALA A 301 -5.56 15.05 -13.57
C ALA A 301 -6.41 15.36 -12.34
N ALA A 302 -6.54 14.39 -11.44
CA ALA A 302 -7.13 14.61 -10.13
C ALA A 302 -6.29 15.72 -9.50
N GLU A 303 -6.86 16.91 -9.38
CA GLU A 303 -6.27 17.98 -8.61
C GLU A 303 -5.97 17.41 -7.22
N PHE A 304 -4.69 17.26 -6.92
CA PHE A 304 -4.22 16.86 -5.60
C PHE A 304 -3.49 18.04 -4.98
N LEU A 305 -3.63 18.19 -3.68
CA LEU A 305 -2.91 19.20 -2.93
C LEU A 305 -1.56 18.64 -2.52
N GLN A 306 -0.52 19.43 -2.76
CA GLN A 306 0.82 19.15 -2.27
C GLN A 306 1.13 20.12 -1.14
N GLU A 307 1.58 19.60 -0.01
CA GLU A 307 1.93 20.40 1.16
C GLU A 307 3.28 19.95 1.72
N ASP A 308 4.05 20.90 2.25
CA ASP A 308 5.27 20.61 3.01
C ASP A 308 5.01 20.89 4.49
N TRP A 309 5.16 19.87 5.32
CA TRP A 309 4.92 19.94 6.76
C TRP A 309 6.23 19.96 7.55
N MET A 310 7.38 19.74 6.90
CA MET A 310 8.68 19.72 7.57
C MET A 310 9.04 21.08 8.20
N ASP A 311 8.45 22.18 7.71
CA ASP A 311 8.69 23.54 8.20
C ASP A 311 7.63 24.03 9.22
N ARG A 312 6.68 23.18 9.64
CA ARG A 312 5.59 23.57 10.56
C ARG A 312 6.06 23.79 12.00
N GLU A 313 7.12 23.11 12.43
CA GLU A 313 7.70 23.30 13.78
C GLU A 313 8.43 24.64 13.93
N ASP A 314 9.03 25.17 12.86
CA ASP A 314 9.76 26.44 12.88
C ASP A 314 8.82 27.65 13.05
N ARG A 315 7.61 27.61 12.48
CA ARG A 315 6.64 28.71 12.58
C ARG A 315 5.98 28.81 13.96
N ALA A 316 5.77 27.69 14.65
CA ALA A 316 5.22 27.69 16.01
C ALA A 316 6.24 28.20 17.04
N SER A 317 7.52 27.92 16.81
CA SER A 317 8.63 28.37 17.67
C SER A 317 8.91 29.87 17.48
N ALA A 318 8.92 30.36 16.23
CA ALA A 318 9.12 31.78 15.92
C ALA A 318 7.97 32.69 16.42
N GLY A 319 6.73 32.18 16.44
CA GLY A 319 5.57 32.92 16.97
C GLY A 319 5.56 33.09 18.49
N THR A 320 6.27 32.23 19.23
CA THR A 320 6.37 32.31 20.69
C THR A 320 7.45 33.31 21.15
N GLU A 321 8.46 33.55 20.32
CA GLU A 321 9.51 34.53 20.57
C GLU A 321 9.06 35.96 20.21
N ALA A 322 8.29 36.14 19.13
CA ALA A 322 7.72 37.44 18.75
C ALA A 322 6.64 37.97 19.70
N ALA A 323 6.01 37.10 20.52
CA ALA A 323 5.03 37.49 21.54
C ALA A 323 5.66 37.82 22.91
N ARG A 324 7.00 37.80 23.01
CA ARG A 324 7.77 38.11 24.24
C ARG A 324 8.70 39.33 24.08
N THR A 325 8.55 40.11 23.03
CA THR A 325 9.22 41.40 22.79
C THR A 325 8.19 42.51 22.66
#